data_AF-A0A1I3GPE9-F1
#
_entry.id   AF-A0A1I3GPE9-F1
#
_cell.length_a   1.000
_cell.length_b   1.000
_cell.length_c   1.000
_cell.angle_alpha   90.00
_cell.angle_beta   90.00
_cell.angle_gamma   90.00
#
_symmetry.space_group_name_H-M   'P 1'
#
loop_
_entity.id
_entity.type
_entity.pdbx_description
1 polymer ?
#
loop_
_entity_poly.entity_id
_entity_poly.type
_entity_poly.pdbx_seq_one_letter_code
_entity_poly.pdbx_strand_id
1 'polypeptide(L)'
;MRYWDGSSAVRRRLHALARASAGIVLFQEFIPYNLDDWLAARLAAGQDAAVAACAMVESCLPADVAFMNDHGLMHFDAHFGNILTDGRRLYIADFGLATSPRFDLSAQEIGFLKRNGTHDMGYALMRLVNWLVTNVCGVAAPREGGPVRRNEYIRACAAGAVPAGAPPAVTAVLRRYAPAAAAMNDFYWDLFGVDRATPYPGEKVERVLSAMR
;
A
#
# COMPACT_ATOMS: atom_id res chain seq x y z
N MET A 1 4.71 16.65 -18.40
CA MET A 1 5.79 17.32 -17.64
C MET A 1 5.28 18.21 -16.51
N ARG A 2 4.23 19.03 -16.70
CA ARG A 2 3.67 19.89 -15.64
C ARG A 2 3.20 19.12 -14.39
N TYR A 3 2.65 17.92 -14.59
CA TYR A 3 2.27 17.00 -13.50
C TYR A 3 3.46 16.54 -12.64
N TRP A 4 4.68 16.56 -13.19
CA TRP A 4 5.92 16.15 -12.50
C TRP A 4 6.81 17.38 -12.20
N ASP A 5 6.18 18.53 -11.97
CA ASP A 5 6.84 19.83 -11.69
C ASP A 5 7.96 20.21 -12.66
N GLY A 6 7.81 19.80 -13.92
CA GLY A 6 8.80 20.10 -14.95
C GLY A 6 10.13 19.33 -14.81
N SER A 7 10.19 18.29 -13.98
CA SER A 7 11.41 17.50 -13.69
C SER A 7 12.17 17.10 -14.96
N SER A 8 13.40 17.62 -15.12
CA SER A 8 14.23 17.30 -16.27
C SER A 8 14.65 15.82 -16.31
N ALA A 9 14.80 15.19 -15.13
CA ALA A 9 15.12 13.77 -15.01
C ALA A 9 13.98 12.89 -15.55
N VAL A 10 12.73 13.16 -15.16
CA VAL A 10 11.56 12.44 -15.68
C VAL A 10 11.45 12.62 -17.19
N ARG A 11 11.69 13.84 -17.70
CA ARG A 11 11.69 14.11 -19.15
C ARG A 11 12.70 13.23 -19.88
N ARG A 12 13.95 13.22 -19.40
CA ARG A 12 15.02 12.43 -19.99
C ARG A 12 14.67 10.94 -20.00
N ARG A 13 14.15 10.42 -18.89
CA ARG A 13 13.71 9.02 -18.78
C ARG A 13 12.63 8.66 -19.79
N LEU A 14 11.60 9.48 -19.93
CA LEU A 14 10.51 9.24 -20.90
C LEU A 14 11.01 9.29 -22.35
N HIS A 15 11.89 10.24 -22.69
CA HIS A 15 12.49 10.28 -24.03
C HIS A 15 13.39 9.09 -24.30
N ALA A 16 14.16 8.63 -23.31
CA ALA A 16 15.00 7.44 -23.45
C ALA A 16 14.15 6.18 -23.68
N LEU A 17 13.04 6.03 -22.94
CA LEU A 17 12.08 4.94 -23.15
C LEU A 17 11.48 4.98 -24.57
N ALA A 18 11.02 6.14 -25.03
CA ALA A 18 10.41 6.30 -26.34
C ALA A 18 11.37 6.06 -27.51
N ARG A 19 12.68 6.20 -27.29
CA ARG A 19 13.74 6.02 -28.29
C ARG A 19 14.47 4.67 -28.16
N ALA A 20 14.08 3.83 -27.21
CA ALA A 20 14.71 2.54 -27.00
C ALA A 20 14.57 1.68 -28.27
N SER A 21 15.68 1.17 -28.80
CA SER A 21 15.72 0.31 -29.98
C SER A 21 15.56 -1.18 -29.65
N ALA A 22 15.54 -1.53 -28.37
CA ALA A 22 15.42 -2.88 -27.87
C ALA A 22 14.47 -2.93 -26.67
N GLY A 23 13.80 -4.07 -26.51
CA GLY A 23 12.94 -4.38 -25.36
C GLY A 23 13.44 -5.63 -24.64
N ILE A 24 13.14 -5.71 -23.35
CA ILE A 24 13.36 -6.90 -22.53
C ILE A 24 11.99 -7.47 -22.20
N VAL A 25 11.83 -8.78 -22.38
CA VAL A 25 10.62 -9.52 -21.97
C VAL A 25 11.03 -10.46 -20.85
N LEU A 26 10.41 -10.29 -19.68
CA LEU A 26 10.60 -11.15 -18.52
C LEU A 26 9.39 -12.09 -18.41
N PHE A 27 9.64 -13.39 -18.46
CA PHE A 27 8.62 -14.41 -18.20
C PHE A 27 8.70 -14.82 -16.74
N GLN A 28 7.56 -14.77 -16.06
CA GLN A 28 7.43 -15.12 -14.64
C GLN A 28 6.35 -16.19 -14.49
N GLU A 29 6.25 -16.77 -13.30
CA GLU A 29 5.16 -17.67 -12.94
C GLU A 29 3.80 -16.99 -13.14
N PHE A 30 2.84 -17.73 -13.69
CA PHE A 30 1.47 -17.25 -13.85
C PHE A 30 0.67 -17.52 -12.58
N ILE A 31 0.25 -16.44 -11.91
CA ILE A 31 -0.69 -16.49 -10.78
C ILE A 31 -2.03 -15.92 -11.25
N PRO A 32 -3.15 -16.66 -11.05
CA PRO A 32 -4.38 -16.41 -11.79
C PRO A 32 -5.12 -15.12 -11.44
N TYR A 33 -4.89 -14.55 -10.26
CA TYR A 33 -5.61 -13.37 -9.80
C TYR A 33 -4.66 -12.33 -9.21
N ASN A 34 -4.90 -11.05 -9.50
CA ASN A 34 -4.46 -9.99 -8.61
C ASN A 34 -5.40 -9.92 -7.39
N LEU A 35 -4.93 -9.30 -6.30
CA LEU A 35 -5.62 -9.29 -5.03
C LEU A 35 -6.87 -8.41 -5.06
N ASP A 36 -6.89 -7.32 -5.86
CA ASP A 36 -8.05 -6.44 -6.01
C ASP A 36 -9.25 -7.22 -6.60
N ASP A 37 -9.04 -7.88 -7.74
CA ASP A 37 -10.07 -8.66 -8.43
C ASP A 37 -10.52 -9.86 -7.61
N TRP A 38 -9.57 -10.54 -6.96
CA TRP A 38 -9.89 -11.67 -6.09
C TRP A 38 -10.75 -11.24 -4.90
N LEU A 39 -10.38 -10.16 -4.20
CA LEU A 39 -11.16 -9.62 -3.08
C LEU A 39 -12.53 -9.13 -3.52
N ALA A 40 -12.65 -8.49 -4.69
CA ALA A 40 -13.94 -8.09 -5.25
C ALA A 40 -14.85 -9.31 -5.50
N ALA A 41 -14.31 -10.40 -6.03
CA ALA A 41 -15.04 -11.65 -6.21
C ALA A 41 -15.45 -12.30 -4.87
N ARG A 42 -14.61 -12.21 -3.83
CA ARG A 42 -14.97 -12.69 -2.48
C ARG A 42 -16.08 -11.85 -1.86
N LEU A 43 -16.06 -10.53 -2.04
CA LEU A 43 -17.12 -9.64 -1.61
C LEU A 43 -18.45 -9.93 -2.31
N ALA A 44 -18.43 -10.14 -3.62
CA ALA A 44 -19.62 -10.51 -4.39
C ALA A 44 -20.23 -11.86 -3.95
N ALA A 45 -19.41 -12.76 -3.41
CA ALA A 45 -19.87 -14.04 -2.85
C ALA A 45 -20.50 -13.91 -1.44
N GLY A 46 -20.41 -12.74 -0.80
CA GLY A 46 -21.03 -12.45 0.49
C GLY A 46 -20.05 -11.96 1.55
N GLN A 47 -20.61 -11.36 2.61
CA GLN A 47 -19.82 -10.72 3.67
C GLN A 47 -18.91 -11.71 4.42
N ASP A 48 -19.39 -12.92 4.70
CA ASP A 48 -18.58 -13.95 5.37
C ASP A 48 -17.36 -14.37 4.53
N ALA A 49 -17.55 -14.48 3.20
CA ALA A 49 -16.45 -14.79 2.28
C ALA A 49 -15.42 -13.66 2.22
N ALA A 50 -15.86 -12.40 2.22
CA ALA A 50 -14.96 -11.24 2.33
C ALA A 50 -14.19 -11.22 3.66
N VAL A 51 -14.85 -11.49 4.78
CA VAL A 51 -14.20 -11.52 6.11
C VAL A 51 -13.14 -12.62 6.16
N ALA A 52 -13.45 -13.83 5.68
CA ALA A 52 -12.49 -14.93 5.62
C ALA A 52 -11.30 -14.61 4.70
N ALA A 53 -11.55 -13.99 3.55
CA ALA A 53 -10.51 -13.56 2.63
C ALA A 53 -9.59 -12.51 3.27
N CYS A 54 -10.14 -11.53 3.97
CA CYS A 54 -9.36 -10.52 4.68
C CYS A 54 -8.54 -11.10 5.83
N ALA A 55 -9.01 -12.16 6.50
CA ALA A 55 -8.21 -12.85 7.51
C ALA A 55 -6.97 -13.51 6.89
N MET A 56 -7.10 -14.15 5.71
CA MET A 56 -5.95 -14.66 4.96
C MET A 56 -4.99 -13.53 4.60
N VAL A 57 -5.50 -12.44 4.02
CA VAL A 57 -4.67 -11.27 3.65
C VAL A 57 -3.96 -10.68 4.85
N GLU A 58 -4.65 -10.50 5.99
CA GLU A 58 -4.06 -9.97 7.22
C GLU A 58 -2.95 -10.86 7.78
N SER A 59 -3.10 -12.19 7.67
CA SER A 59 -2.07 -13.12 8.13
C SER A 59 -0.84 -13.19 7.22
N CYS A 60 -1.02 -13.06 5.89
CA CYS A 60 0.07 -13.18 4.92
C CYS A 60 0.78 -11.84 4.66
N LEU A 61 0.02 -10.77 4.43
CA LEU A 61 0.55 -9.52 3.88
C LEU A 61 1.67 -8.89 4.73
N PRO A 62 1.54 -8.73 6.05
CA PRO A 62 2.63 -8.19 6.86
C PRO A 62 3.86 -9.11 6.89
N ALA A 63 3.65 -10.43 6.88
CA ALA A 63 4.74 -11.41 6.90
C ALA A 63 5.53 -11.38 5.58
N ASP A 64 4.85 -11.35 4.44
CA ASP A 64 5.48 -11.34 3.12
C ASP A 64 6.21 -10.01 2.85
N VAL A 65 5.62 -8.88 3.25
CA VAL A 65 6.26 -7.56 3.16
C VAL A 65 7.48 -7.48 4.09
N ALA A 66 7.37 -7.96 5.33
CA ALA A 66 8.50 -8.00 6.26
C ALA A 66 9.62 -8.88 5.71
N PHE A 67 9.31 -10.08 5.22
CA PHE A 67 10.29 -10.97 4.60
C PHE A 67 11.04 -10.28 3.45
N MET A 68 10.32 -9.64 2.54
CA MET A 68 10.92 -8.90 1.43
C MET A 68 11.85 -7.77 1.90
N ASN A 69 11.39 -6.96 2.84
CA ASN A 69 12.15 -5.83 3.39
C ASN A 69 13.39 -6.28 4.18
N ASP A 70 13.27 -7.33 4.99
CA ASP A 70 14.38 -7.92 5.77
C ASP A 70 15.47 -8.48 4.84
N HIS A 71 15.09 -8.92 3.64
CA HIS A 71 16.03 -9.33 2.59
C HIS A 71 16.55 -8.16 1.75
N GLY A 72 16.35 -6.92 2.19
CA GLY A 72 16.88 -5.72 1.57
C GLY A 72 16.23 -5.38 0.24
N LEU A 73 14.97 -5.75 0.03
CA LEU A 73 14.21 -5.35 -1.14
C LEU A 73 13.02 -4.49 -0.70
N MET A 74 12.92 -3.29 -1.26
CA MET A 74 11.86 -2.33 -0.97
C MET A 74 11.07 -2.06 -2.25
N HIS A 75 9.76 -2.25 -2.22
CA HIS A 75 8.91 -2.29 -3.40
C HIS A 75 8.39 -0.92 -3.82
N PHE A 76 8.03 -0.07 -2.85
CA PHE A 76 7.44 1.26 -3.01
C PHE A 76 6.08 1.34 -3.74
N ASP A 77 5.52 0.20 -4.17
CA ASP A 77 4.28 0.17 -4.97
C ASP A 77 3.51 -1.16 -4.84
N ALA A 78 3.54 -1.76 -3.64
CA ALA A 78 2.85 -3.03 -3.35
C ALA A 78 1.34 -2.83 -3.16
N HIS A 79 0.67 -2.24 -4.16
CA HIS A 79 -0.78 -2.12 -4.17
C HIS A 79 -1.44 -3.46 -4.53
N PHE A 80 -2.74 -3.60 -4.27
CA PHE A 80 -3.44 -4.87 -4.45
C PHE A 80 -3.48 -5.36 -5.92
N GLY A 81 -3.40 -4.48 -6.92
CA GLY A 81 -3.11 -4.88 -8.30
C GLY A 81 -1.73 -5.52 -8.56
N ASN A 82 -0.71 -5.22 -7.74
CA ASN A 82 0.66 -5.77 -7.82
C ASN A 82 0.88 -6.93 -6.83
N ILE A 83 -0.15 -7.30 -6.07
CA ILE A 83 -0.13 -8.48 -5.22
C ILE A 83 -1.04 -9.51 -5.89
N LEU A 84 -0.48 -10.69 -6.17
CA LEU A 84 -1.19 -11.79 -6.79
C LEU A 84 -1.59 -12.84 -5.74
N THR A 85 -2.57 -13.67 -6.06
CA THR A 85 -3.02 -14.76 -5.19
C THR A 85 -3.62 -15.92 -5.98
N ASP A 86 -3.44 -17.12 -5.46
CA ASP A 86 -4.14 -18.35 -5.84
C ASP A 86 -5.34 -18.64 -4.93
N GLY A 87 -5.64 -17.74 -3.99
CA GLY A 87 -6.63 -17.90 -2.93
C GLY A 87 -6.13 -18.60 -1.67
N ARG A 88 -4.86 -19.02 -1.63
CA ARG A 88 -4.23 -19.67 -0.47
C ARG A 88 -3.08 -18.87 0.11
N ARG A 89 -2.34 -18.14 -0.73
CA ARG A 89 -1.19 -17.29 -0.33
C ARG A 89 -1.15 -16.01 -1.16
N LEU A 90 -0.28 -15.09 -0.77
CA LEU A 90 0.01 -13.86 -1.52
C LEU A 90 1.36 -13.97 -2.22
N TYR A 91 1.47 -13.28 -3.34
CA TYR A 91 2.68 -13.19 -4.16
C TYR A 91 2.89 -11.73 -4.52
N ILE A 92 4.01 -11.14 -4.09
CA ILE A 92 4.34 -9.77 -4.44
C ILE A 92 4.97 -9.76 -5.84
N ALA A 93 4.43 -8.96 -6.75
CA ALA A 93 4.83 -8.88 -8.16
C ALA A 93 5.01 -7.42 -8.60
N ASP A 94 5.47 -7.23 -9.85
CA ASP A 94 5.80 -5.91 -10.42
C ASP A 94 6.82 -5.10 -9.59
N PHE A 95 8.07 -5.56 -9.63
CA PHE A 95 9.20 -4.89 -8.99
C PHE A 95 9.76 -3.71 -9.83
N GLY A 96 8.98 -3.14 -10.75
CA GLY A 96 9.45 -2.08 -11.66
C GLY A 96 9.88 -0.78 -10.95
N LEU A 97 9.40 -0.56 -9.72
CA LEU A 97 9.78 0.56 -8.85
C LEU A 97 10.62 0.14 -7.64
N ALA A 98 10.93 -1.16 -7.52
CA ALA A 98 11.65 -1.66 -6.38
C ALA A 98 13.11 -1.19 -6.37
N THR A 99 13.67 -1.03 -5.17
CA THR A 99 15.09 -0.70 -4.98
C THR A 99 15.66 -1.47 -3.80
N SER A 100 16.98 -1.49 -3.71
CA SER A 100 17.72 -2.25 -2.71
C SER A 100 19.00 -1.50 -2.34
N PRO A 101 19.44 -1.53 -1.06
CA PRO A 101 20.77 -1.05 -0.68
C PRO A 101 21.92 -1.81 -1.38
N ARG A 102 21.64 -2.93 -2.07
CA ARG A 102 22.61 -3.67 -2.89
C ARG A 102 22.78 -3.12 -4.31
N PHE A 103 21.92 -2.19 -4.75
CA PHE A 103 22.05 -1.56 -6.06
C PHE A 103 23.13 -0.47 -6.04
N ASP A 104 23.59 -0.07 -7.23
CA ASP A 104 24.49 1.09 -7.38
C ASP A 104 23.67 2.39 -7.21
N LEU A 105 23.52 2.81 -5.96
CA LEU A 105 22.70 3.94 -5.56
C LEU A 105 23.55 5.19 -5.31
N SER A 106 23.05 6.33 -5.75
CA SER A 106 23.58 7.64 -5.36
C SER A 106 23.38 7.91 -3.86
N ALA A 107 24.13 8.88 -3.31
CA ALA A 107 23.95 9.32 -1.93
C ALA A 107 22.51 9.81 -1.64
N GLN A 108 21.84 10.40 -2.63
CA GLN A 108 20.45 10.85 -2.51
C GLN A 108 19.49 9.67 -2.37
N GLU A 109 19.67 8.62 -3.17
CA GLU A 109 18.85 7.40 -3.15
C GLU A 109 19.07 6.60 -1.86
N ILE A 110 20.30 6.50 -1.37
CA ILE A 110 20.59 5.92 -0.06
C ILE A 110 19.86 6.69 1.05
N GLY A 111 19.90 8.03 1.00
CA GLY A 111 19.17 8.88 1.94
C GLY A 111 17.64 8.70 1.84
N PHE A 112 17.12 8.54 0.63
CA PHE A 112 15.71 8.24 0.39
C PHE A 112 15.33 6.90 1.02
N LEU A 113 16.08 5.83 0.75
CA LEU A 113 15.82 4.51 1.32
C LEU A 113 15.79 4.53 2.85
N LYS A 114 16.78 5.17 3.47
CA LYS A 114 16.84 5.27 4.94
C LYS A 114 15.61 5.98 5.52
N ARG A 115 15.19 7.08 4.91
CA ARG A 115 14.01 7.84 5.39
C ARG A 115 12.69 7.11 5.17
N ASN A 116 12.61 6.24 4.16
CA ASN A 116 11.37 5.59 3.72
C ASN A 116 11.35 4.08 4.02
N GLY A 117 12.22 3.57 4.88
CA GLY A 117 12.36 2.12 5.12
C GLY A 117 11.09 1.45 5.66
N THR A 118 10.16 2.20 6.24
CA THR A 118 8.87 1.71 6.74
C THR A 118 7.72 1.87 5.74
N HIS A 119 8.00 2.37 4.53
CA HIS A 119 6.99 2.70 3.53
C HIS A 119 6.17 1.49 3.10
N ASP A 120 6.82 0.38 2.71
CA ASP A 120 6.12 -0.81 2.20
C ASP A 120 5.14 -1.36 3.24
N MET A 121 5.59 -1.56 4.48
CA MET A 121 4.75 -2.06 5.57
C MET A 121 3.61 -1.09 5.87
N GLY A 122 3.90 0.20 5.99
CA GLY A 122 2.86 1.22 6.22
C GLY A 122 1.84 1.24 5.08
N TYR A 123 2.30 1.16 3.83
CA TYR A 123 1.47 1.17 2.64
C TYR A 123 0.56 -0.06 2.58
N ALA A 124 1.11 -1.26 2.79
CA ALA A 124 0.37 -2.50 2.77
C ALA A 124 -0.77 -2.50 3.82
N LEU A 125 -0.48 -2.10 5.06
CA LEU A 125 -1.46 -1.99 6.13
C LEU A 125 -2.52 -0.93 5.83
N MET A 126 -2.11 0.22 5.29
CA MET A 126 -3.03 1.27 4.85
C MET A 126 -4.00 0.74 3.79
N ARG A 127 -3.51 -0.01 2.79
CA ARG A 127 -4.35 -0.58 1.73
C ARG A 127 -5.37 -1.56 2.29
N LEU A 128 -4.97 -2.46 3.20
CA LEU A 128 -5.88 -3.38 3.88
C LEU A 128 -6.96 -2.66 4.68
N VAL A 129 -6.58 -1.70 5.53
CA VAL A 129 -7.52 -0.93 6.34
C VAL A 129 -8.48 -0.13 5.46
N ASN A 130 -7.97 0.55 4.44
CA ASN A 130 -8.79 1.32 3.50
C ASN A 130 -9.83 0.41 2.80
N TRP A 131 -9.41 -0.77 2.36
CA TRP A 131 -10.30 -1.72 1.72
C TRP A 131 -11.41 -2.20 2.67
N LEU A 132 -11.06 -2.57 3.90
CA LEU A 132 -12.02 -3.03 4.92
C LEU A 132 -13.05 -1.95 5.27
N VAL A 133 -12.61 -0.71 5.49
CA VAL A 133 -13.50 0.40 5.84
C VAL A 133 -14.46 0.72 4.69
N THR A 134 -13.98 0.69 3.44
CA THR A 134 -14.84 0.98 2.28
C THR A 134 -15.79 -0.15 1.96
N ASN A 135 -15.30 -1.39 1.90
CA ASN A 135 -16.06 -2.51 1.35
C ASN A 135 -16.81 -3.34 2.40
N VAL A 136 -16.32 -3.39 3.64
CA VAL A 136 -16.96 -4.18 4.71
C VAL A 136 -17.72 -3.29 5.69
N CYS A 137 -17.16 -2.15 6.10
CA CYS A 137 -17.88 -1.20 6.97
C CYS A 137 -18.85 -0.30 6.20
N GLY A 138 -18.87 -0.37 4.86
CA GLY A 138 -19.79 0.40 4.01
C GLY A 138 -19.53 1.91 3.99
N VAL A 139 -18.33 2.36 4.37
CA VAL A 139 -17.98 3.79 4.31
C VAL A 139 -17.56 4.14 2.89
N ALA A 140 -18.54 4.52 2.08
CA ALA A 140 -18.35 4.83 0.68
C ALA A 140 -17.24 5.89 0.47
N ALA A 141 -16.36 5.63 -0.50
CA ALA A 141 -15.49 6.63 -1.08
C ALA A 141 -16.20 7.23 -2.30
N PRO A 142 -16.72 8.47 -2.22
CA PRO A 142 -17.39 9.10 -3.36
C PRO A 142 -16.42 9.29 -4.53
N ARG A 143 -16.96 9.28 -5.76
CA ARG A 143 -16.18 9.52 -6.99
C ARG A 143 -15.56 10.93 -7.03
N GLU A 144 -16.18 11.89 -6.36
CA GLU A 144 -15.75 13.29 -6.26
C GLU A 144 -15.49 13.65 -4.78
N GLY A 145 -14.58 14.59 -4.54
CA GLY A 145 -14.21 15.03 -3.18
C GLY A 145 -13.26 14.10 -2.42
N GLY A 146 -12.92 12.94 -3.00
CA GLY A 146 -11.95 12.01 -2.43
C GLY A 146 -12.46 11.29 -1.17
N PRO A 147 -11.62 10.47 -0.54
CA PRO A 147 -12.06 9.53 0.51
C PRO A 147 -12.13 10.17 1.91
N VAL A 148 -12.67 11.39 2.03
CA VAL A 148 -12.72 12.16 3.30
C VAL A 148 -13.36 11.35 4.43
N ARG A 149 -14.57 10.83 4.20
CA ARG A 149 -15.32 10.05 5.20
C ARG A 149 -14.60 8.79 5.65
N ARG A 150 -13.91 8.10 4.72
CA ARG A 150 -13.10 6.92 5.03
C ARG A 150 -11.92 7.30 5.91
N ASN A 151 -11.22 8.39 5.59
CA ASN A 151 -10.09 8.86 6.36
C ASN A 151 -10.51 9.33 7.77
N GLU A 152 -11.63 10.04 7.90
CA GLU A 152 -12.22 10.40 9.20
C GLU A 152 -12.58 9.17 10.05
N TYR A 153 -13.22 8.18 9.44
CA TYR A 153 -13.54 6.92 10.11
C TYR A 153 -12.29 6.20 10.62
N ILE A 154 -11.23 6.14 9.79
CA ILE A 154 -9.96 5.50 10.18
C ILE A 154 -9.28 6.28 11.30
N ARG A 155 -9.28 7.63 11.26
CA ARG A 155 -8.74 8.46 12.36
C ARG A 155 -9.51 8.24 13.67
N ALA A 156 -10.84 8.12 13.61
CA ALA A 156 -11.64 7.81 14.79
C ALA A 156 -11.27 6.43 15.37
N CYS A 157 -11.10 5.41 14.52
CA CYS A 157 -10.64 4.08 14.95
C CYS A 157 -9.24 4.13 15.57
N ALA A 158 -8.32 4.90 14.96
CA ALA A 158 -6.97 5.11 15.49
C ALA A 158 -6.96 5.83 16.86
N ALA A 159 -7.98 6.65 17.14
CA ALA A 159 -8.20 7.29 18.43
C ALA A 159 -8.95 6.41 19.45
N GLY A 160 -9.25 5.15 19.10
CA GLY A 160 -9.89 4.18 20.00
C GLY A 160 -11.41 4.08 19.86
N ALA A 161 -12.04 4.78 18.91
CA ALA A 161 -13.46 4.59 18.64
C ALA A 161 -13.75 3.16 18.17
N VAL A 162 -14.89 2.61 18.59
CA VAL A 162 -15.34 1.29 18.13
C VAL A 162 -15.80 1.41 16.66
N PRO A 163 -15.24 0.62 15.73
CA PRO A 163 -15.65 0.63 14.33
C PRO A 163 -17.14 0.27 14.18
N ALA A 164 -17.97 1.23 13.79
CA ALA A 164 -19.39 0.99 13.55
C ALA A 164 -19.59 0.16 12.27
N GLY A 165 -20.50 -0.82 12.31
CA GLY A 165 -20.83 -1.67 11.15
C GLY A 165 -19.80 -2.74 10.81
N ALA A 166 -18.75 -2.91 11.62
CA ALA A 166 -17.69 -3.88 11.38
C ALA A 166 -17.98 -5.22 12.08
N PRO A 167 -17.82 -6.37 11.40
CA PRO A 167 -17.76 -7.67 12.06
C PRO A 167 -16.64 -7.73 13.12
N PRO A 168 -16.73 -8.59 14.16
CA PRO A 168 -15.72 -8.65 15.23
C PRO A 168 -14.29 -8.86 14.74
N ALA A 169 -14.08 -9.73 13.74
CA ALA A 169 -12.76 -9.96 13.15
C ALA A 169 -12.20 -8.67 12.50
N VAL A 170 -13.04 -7.95 11.73
CA VAL A 170 -12.65 -6.68 11.11
C VAL A 170 -12.37 -5.62 12.16
N THR A 171 -13.17 -5.57 13.24
CA THR A 171 -12.94 -4.65 14.36
C THR A 171 -11.55 -4.84 14.98
N ALA A 172 -11.10 -6.09 15.17
CA ALA A 172 -9.78 -6.38 15.70
C ALA A 172 -8.66 -5.87 14.77
N VAL A 173 -8.78 -6.12 13.46
CA VAL A 173 -7.84 -5.64 12.43
C VAL A 173 -7.79 -4.12 12.40
N LEU A 174 -8.94 -3.44 12.41
CA LEU A 174 -9.02 -1.98 12.41
C LEU A 174 -8.40 -1.37 13.67
N ARG A 175 -8.68 -1.92 14.86
CA ARG A 175 -8.06 -1.45 16.10
C ARG A 175 -6.54 -1.55 16.06
N ARG A 176 -6.02 -2.64 15.50
CA ARG A 176 -4.59 -2.87 15.39
C ARG A 176 -3.92 -1.91 14.41
N TYR A 177 -4.46 -1.79 13.20
CA TYR A 177 -3.74 -1.16 12.08
C TYR A 177 -4.22 0.25 11.72
N ALA A 178 -5.32 0.74 12.27
CA ALA A 178 -5.82 2.09 11.98
C ALA A 178 -4.80 3.20 12.25
N PRO A 179 -3.96 3.17 13.31
CA PRO A 179 -2.94 4.21 13.51
C PRO A 179 -1.93 4.30 12.35
N ALA A 180 -1.46 3.16 11.83
CA ALA A 180 -0.57 3.11 10.67
C ALA A 180 -1.27 3.59 9.40
N ALA A 181 -2.50 3.13 9.16
CA ALA A 181 -3.29 3.54 8.02
C ALA A 181 -3.61 5.05 8.05
N ALA A 182 -3.92 5.63 9.22
CA ALA A 182 -4.16 7.06 9.38
C ALA A 182 -2.91 7.87 9.02
N ALA A 183 -1.74 7.49 9.55
CA ALA A 183 -0.48 8.18 9.26
C ALA A 183 -0.13 8.16 7.76
N MET A 184 -0.35 7.03 7.09
CA MET A 184 -0.09 6.90 5.66
C MET A 184 -1.14 7.61 4.81
N ASN A 185 -2.41 7.56 5.18
CA ASN A 185 -3.47 8.29 4.49
C ASN A 185 -3.27 9.81 4.58
N ASP A 186 -2.85 10.33 5.74
CA ASP A 186 -2.49 11.75 5.89
C ASP A 186 -1.34 12.13 4.95
N PHE A 187 -0.27 11.30 4.92
CA PHE A 187 0.86 11.51 4.01
C PHE A 187 0.43 11.56 2.54
N TYR A 188 -0.37 10.59 2.07
CA TYR A 188 -0.81 10.59 0.67
C TYR A 188 -1.80 11.69 0.35
N TRP A 189 -2.61 12.11 1.33
CA TRP A 189 -3.48 13.28 1.18
C TRP A 189 -2.65 14.53 0.90
N ASP A 190 -1.61 14.78 1.68
CA ASP A 190 -0.74 15.93 1.51
C ASP A 190 0.13 15.82 0.25
N LEU A 191 0.70 14.64 -0.01
CA LEU A 191 1.54 14.39 -1.19
C LEU A 191 0.80 14.67 -2.50
N PHE A 192 -0.47 14.30 -2.59
CA PHE A 192 -1.25 14.46 -3.81
C PHE A 192 -2.11 15.72 -3.83
N GLY A 193 -2.52 16.24 -2.67
CA GLY A 193 -3.42 17.38 -2.54
C GLY A 193 -2.73 18.72 -2.22
N VAL A 194 -1.52 18.69 -1.66
CA VAL A 194 -0.80 19.89 -1.21
C VAL A 194 0.52 20.07 -1.96
N ASP A 195 1.46 19.14 -1.81
CA ASP A 195 2.80 19.28 -2.38
C ASP A 195 3.42 17.91 -2.75
N ARG A 196 3.90 17.76 -3.98
CA ARG A 196 4.58 16.55 -4.45
C ARG A 196 5.95 16.35 -3.82
N ALA A 197 6.47 17.37 -3.14
CA ALA A 197 7.67 17.30 -2.32
C ALA A 197 7.39 17.01 -0.82
N THR A 198 6.13 16.76 -0.42
CA THR A 198 5.81 16.38 0.96
C THR A 198 6.69 15.20 1.40
N PRO A 199 7.48 15.36 2.48
CA PRO A 199 8.36 14.31 2.95
C PRO A 199 7.57 13.17 3.57
N TYR A 200 8.04 11.94 3.35
CA TYR A 200 7.48 10.77 4.01
C TYR A 200 7.64 10.86 5.53
N PRO A 201 6.59 10.59 6.32
CA PRO A 201 6.63 10.76 7.78
C PRO A 201 7.23 9.53 8.48
N GLY A 202 8.48 9.18 8.14
CA GLY A 202 9.16 7.95 8.56
C GLY A 202 9.12 7.71 10.07
N GLU A 203 9.51 8.70 10.89
CA GLU A 203 9.49 8.59 12.35
C GLU A 203 8.08 8.39 12.94
N LYS A 204 7.06 9.01 12.33
CA LYS A 204 5.66 8.82 12.75
C LYS A 204 5.23 7.39 12.43
N VAL A 205 5.53 6.90 11.23
CA VAL A 205 5.17 5.53 10.81
C VAL A 205 5.93 4.49 11.63
N GLU A 206 7.22 4.68 11.87
CA GLU A 206 8.02 3.77 12.69
C GLU A 206 7.50 3.64 14.11
N ARG A 207 7.12 4.76 14.76
CA ARG A 207 6.53 4.75 16.10
C ARG A 207 5.22 3.96 16.15
N VAL A 208 4.31 4.18 15.20
CA VAL A 208 3.04 3.44 15.16
C VAL A 208 3.26 1.97 14.82
N LEU A 209 4.19 1.63 13.93
CA LEU A 209 4.55 0.24 13.63
C LEU A 209 5.14 -0.49 14.83
N SER A 210 6.01 0.19 15.59
CA SER A 210 6.64 -0.38 16.78
C SER A 210 5.66 -0.61 17.92
N ALA A 211 4.63 0.23 18.05
CA ALA A 211 3.59 0.10 19.07
C ALA A 211 2.60 -1.06 18.82
N MET A 212 2.63 -1.68 17.64
CA MET A 212 1.77 -2.83 17.29
C MET A 212 2.42 -4.20 17.56
N ARG A 213 3.72 -4.21 17.91
CA ARG A 213 4.48 -5.40 18.29
C ARG A 213 4.25 -5.70 19.76
#